data_AF-A0A259U237-F1
#
_entry.id   AF-A0A259U237-F1
#
_cell.length_a   1.000
_cell.length_b   1.000
_cell.length_c   1.000
_cell.angle_alpha   90.00
_cell.angle_beta   90.00
_cell.angle_gamma   90.00
#
_symmetry.space_group_name_H-M   'P 1'
#
loop_
_entity.id
_entity.type
_entity.pdbx_description
1 polymer ?
#
loop_
_entity_poly.entity_id
_entity_poly.type
_entity_poly.pdbx_seq_one_letter_code
_entity_poly.pdbx_strand_id
1 'polypeptide(L)'
;MKPATVLRELEDALRTLDVRVRRERGTFRGGLCTVAGREVVVLNKLHPPEAQLVVLAESMRELPHDELYLRPAVRAVVDDVWSELDAGVDALAGTSGEDDA
;
A
#
# COMPACT_ATOMS: atom_id res chain seq x y z
N MET A 1 -12.64 1.60 12.13
CA MET A 1 -13.22 0.69 11.11
C MET A 1 -12.48 -0.64 11.20
N LYS A 2 -13.05 -1.79 10.79
CA LYS A 2 -12.28 -3.05 10.80
C LYS A 2 -11.28 -3.05 9.62
N PRO A 3 -10.01 -3.43 9.80
CA PRO A 3 -8.99 -3.38 8.75
C PRO A 3 -9.36 -4.24 7.54
N ALA A 4 -10.01 -5.39 7.75
CA ALA A 4 -10.51 -6.24 6.66
C ALA A 4 -11.54 -5.55 5.75
N THR A 5 -12.35 -4.61 6.28
CA THR A 5 -13.31 -3.86 5.47
C THR A 5 -12.60 -2.84 4.61
N VAL A 6 -11.64 -2.10 5.19
CA VAL A 6 -10.82 -1.12 4.47
C VAL A 6 -10.04 -1.79 3.35
N LEU A 7 -9.44 -2.95 3.63
CA LEU A 7 -8.71 -3.75 2.65
C LEU A 7 -9.56 -4.09 1.43
N ARG A 8 -10.81 -4.52 1.64
CA ARG A 8 -11.72 -4.86 0.53
C ARG A 8 -12.09 -3.64 -0.31
N GLU A 9 -12.43 -2.51 0.34
CA GLU A 9 -12.80 -1.29 -0.38
C GLU A 9 -11.62 -0.75 -1.21
N LEU A 10 -10.40 -0.82 -0.66
CA LEU A 10 -9.18 -0.47 -1.39
C LEU A 10 -8.92 -1.40 -2.57
N GLU A 11 -9.11 -2.72 -2.40
CA GLU A 11 -9.00 -3.67 -3.52
C GLU A 11 -10.00 -3.36 -4.63
N ASP A 12 -11.23 -3.00 -4.27
CA ASP A 12 -12.25 -2.62 -5.24
C ASP A 12 -11.85 -1.33 -5.97
N ALA A 13 -11.26 -0.37 -5.26
CA ALA A 13 -10.76 0.87 -5.84
C ALA A 13 -9.59 0.60 -6.82
N LEU A 14 -8.61 -0.22 -6.44
CA LEU A 14 -7.50 -0.62 -7.33
C LEU A 14 -7.99 -1.34 -8.60
N ARG A 15 -9.07 -2.13 -8.51
CA ARG A 15 -9.67 -2.76 -9.69
C ARG A 15 -10.20 -1.76 -10.71
N THR A 16 -10.65 -0.59 -10.26
CA THR A 16 -11.11 0.47 -11.19
C THR A 16 -9.95 1.09 -11.97
N LEU A 17 -8.72 0.99 -11.46
CA LEU A 17 -7.48 1.39 -12.13
C LEU A 17 -6.89 0.27 -13.01
N ASP A 18 -7.65 -0.80 -13.26
CA ASP A 18 -7.18 -2.06 -13.89
C ASP A 18 -6.00 -2.73 -13.18
N VAL A 19 -5.76 -2.38 -11.92
CA VAL A 19 -4.73 -3.01 -11.09
C VAL A 19 -5.26 -4.29 -10.48
N ARG A 20 -4.55 -5.40 -10.69
CA ARG A 20 -4.98 -6.72 -10.20
C ARG A 20 -4.40 -6.99 -8.83
N VAL A 21 -5.25 -7.29 -7.85
CA VAL A 21 -4.79 -7.73 -6.53
C VAL A 21 -4.75 -9.26 -6.47
N ARG A 22 -3.55 -9.82 -6.34
CA ARG A 22 -3.31 -11.26 -6.20
C ARG A 22 -2.90 -11.58 -4.77
N ARG A 23 -3.60 -12.53 -4.17
CA ARG A 23 -3.24 -13.04 -2.85
C ARG A 23 -2.50 -14.37 -3.01
N GLU A 24 -1.24 -14.39 -2.64
CA GLU A 24 -0.33 -15.53 -2.81
C GLU A 24 0.25 -15.98 -1.47
N ARG A 25 0.84 -17.18 -1.42
CA ARG A 25 1.59 -17.67 -0.26
C ARG A 25 3.07 -17.67 -0.60
N GLY A 26 3.90 -17.11 0.27
CA GLY A 26 5.35 -17.11 0.07
C GLY A 26 6.11 -16.44 1.19
N THR A 27 7.39 -16.17 0.93
CA THR A 27 8.33 -15.52 1.86
C THR A 27 8.44 -14.01 1.66
N PHE A 28 7.53 -13.41 0.90
CA PHE A 28 7.48 -11.97 0.62
C PHE A 28 6.41 -11.29 1.48
N ARG A 29 6.57 -10.01 1.78
CA ARG A 29 5.51 -9.21 2.44
C ARG A 29 4.36 -8.92 1.47
N GLY A 30 4.72 -8.46 0.28
CA GLY A 30 3.83 -8.04 -0.80
C GLY A 30 4.33 -6.74 -1.41
N GLY A 31 3.63 -6.23 -2.43
CA GLY A 31 3.96 -4.96 -3.09
C GLY A 31 3.36 -4.84 -4.49
N LEU A 32 3.59 -3.69 -5.12
CA LEU A 32 3.25 -3.43 -6.51
C LEU A 32 4.26 -4.12 -7.44
N CYS A 33 3.77 -4.91 -8.38
CA CYS A 33 4.57 -5.58 -9.40
C CYS A 33 4.02 -5.29 -10.79
N THR A 34 4.89 -5.10 -11.77
CA THR A 34 4.50 -5.04 -13.18
C THR A 34 4.73 -6.40 -13.83
N VAL A 35 3.66 -7.08 -14.25
CA VAL A 35 3.73 -8.38 -14.91
C VAL A 35 3.18 -8.23 -16.33
N ALA A 36 4.03 -8.49 -17.34
CA ALA A 36 3.66 -8.37 -18.75
C ALA A 36 3.02 -7.01 -19.10
N GLY A 37 3.56 -5.92 -18.55
CA GLY A 37 3.06 -4.56 -18.75
C GLY A 37 1.76 -4.23 -18.02
N ARG A 38 1.30 -5.09 -17.10
CA ARG A 38 0.11 -4.84 -16.27
C ARG A 38 0.51 -4.73 -14.81
N GLU A 39 -0.13 -3.81 -14.11
CA GLU A 39 0.09 -3.60 -12.69
C GLU A 39 -0.67 -4.62 -11.86
N VAL A 40 0.05 -5.25 -10.95
CA VAL A 40 -0.44 -6.33 -10.10
C VAL A 40 0.09 -6.11 -8.69
N VAL A 41 -0.80 -5.86 -7.74
CA VAL A 41 -0.44 -5.84 -6.32
C VAL A 41 -0.48 -7.26 -5.80
N VAL A 42 0.64 -7.74 -5.27
CA VAL A 42 0.72 -9.07 -4.65
C VAL A 42 0.66 -8.92 -3.14
N LEU A 43 -0.29 -9.59 -2.50
CA LEU A 43 -0.44 -9.66 -1.05
C LEU A 43 -0.12 -11.07 -0.56
N ASN A 44 0.63 -11.17 0.54
CA ASN A 44 0.86 -12.45 1.16
C ASN A 44 -0.28 -12.82 2.12
N LYS A 45 -0.98 -13.92 1.82
CA LYS A 45 -2.09 -14.48 2.61
C LYS A 45 -1.71 -14.88 4.03
N LEU A 46 -0.43 -15.12 4.29
CA LEU A 46 0.07 -15.51 5.60
C LEU A 46 0.18 -14.33 6.57
N HIS A 47 0.21 -13.10 6.06
CA HIS A 47 0.29 -11.91 6.89
C HIS A 47 -1.08 -11.49 7.41
N PRO A 48 -1.15 -10.87 8.59
CA PRO A 48 -2.41 -10.36 9.13
C PRO A 48 -2.96 -9.21 8.27
N PRO A 49 -4.28 -8.93 8.35
CA PRO A 49 -4.93 -7.90 7.54
C PRO A 49 -4.29 -6.52 7.64
N GLU A 50 -3.77 -6.16 8.81
CA GLU A 50 -3.08 -4.89 9.07
C GLU A 50 -1.81 -4.78 8.22
N ALA A 51 -1.00 -5.83 8.16
CA ALA A 51 0.19 -5.84 7.32
C ALA A 51 -0.15 -5.83 5.83
N GLN A 52 -1.23 -6.52 5.43
CA GLN A 52 -1.71 -6.46 4.04
C GLN A 52 -2.20 -5.06 3.66
N LEU A 53 -2.85 -4.36 4.60
CA LEU A 53 -3.34 -2.99 4.40
C LEU A 53 -2.19 -2.03 4.16
N VAL A 54 -1.11 -2.13 4.95
CA VAL A 54 0.10 -1.30 4.77
C VAL A 54 0.68 -1.50 3.37
N VAL A 55 0.89 -2.74 2.95
CA VAL A 55 1.43 -3.06 1.62
C VAL A 55 0.56 -2.48 0.51
N LEU A 56 -0.76 -2.59 0.66
CA LEU A 56 -1.70 -2.16 -0.37
C LEU A 56 -1.81 -0.63 -0.43
N ALA A 57 -1.78 0.05 0.72
CA ALA A 57 -1.72 1.50 0.81
C ALA A 57 -0.40 2.05 0.23
N GLU A 58 0.73 1.40 0.52
CA GLU A 58 2.05 1.74 -0.04
C GLU A 58 2.05 1.61 -1.56
N SER A 59 1.60 0.46 -2.08
CA SER A 59 1.46 0.21 -3.52
C SER A 59 0.57 1.24 -4.21
N MET A 60 -0.41 1.78 -3.49
CA MET A 60 -1.36 2.74 -4.03
C MET A 60 -0.78 4.15 -4.19
N ARG A 61 0.30 4.50 -3.48
CA ARG A 61 1.02 5.76 -3.69
C ARG A 61 1.70 5.83 -5.05
N GLU A 62 2.15 4.69 -5.55
CA GLU A 62 2.80 4.58 -6.86
C GLU A 62 1.79 4.63 -8.03
N LEU A 63 0.49 4.56 -7.72
CA LEU A 63 -0.60 4.54 -8.67
C LEU A 63 -1.30 5.91 -8.73
N PRO A 64 -2.00 6.23 -9.83
CA PRO A 64 -2.80 7.45 -9.95
C PRO A 64 -4.04 7.38 -9.04
N HIS A 65 -3.84 7.70 -7.76
CA HIS A 65 -4.86 7.59 -6.71
C HIS A 65 -5.59 8.91 -6.41
N ASP A 66 -5.12 10.04 -6.97
CA ASP A 66 -5.69 11.37 -6.73
C ASP A 66 -7.14 11.47 -7.22
N GLU A 67 -7.43 10.86 -8.36
CA GLU A 67 -8.76 10.87 -8.99
C GLU A 67 -9.65 9.72 -8.48
N LEU A 68 -9.10 8.82 -7.65
CA LEU A 68 -9.80 7.64 -7.18
C LEU A 68 -10.80 8.02 -6.08
N TYR A 69 -12.08 7.76 -6.34
CA TYR A 69 -13.10 7.92 -5.32
C TYR A 69 -12.96 6.85 -4.24
N LEU A 70 -12.53 7.27 -3.06
CA LEU A 70 -12.54 6.48 -1.83
C LEU A 70 -13.59 7.05 -0.88
N ARG A 71 -14.26 6.16 -0.13
CA ARG A 71 -15.11 6.60 0.99
C ARG A 71 -14.25 7.40 1.99
N PRO A 72 -14.77 8.48 2.60
CA PRO A 72 -14.01 9.28 3.56
C PRO A 72 -13.39 8.46 4.70
N ALA A 73 -14.11 7.43 5.19
CA ALA A 73 -13.61 6.54 6.24
C ALA A 73 -12.47 5.62 5.79
N VAL A 74 -12.40 5.27 4.50
CA VAL A 74 -11.31 4.48 3.92
C VAL A 74 -10.11 5.38 3.68
N ARG A 75 -10.35 6.57 3.12
CA ARG A 75 -9.31 7.58 2.87
C ARG A 75 -8.60 7.98 4.16
N ALA A 76 -9.33 8.25 5.24
CA ALA A 76 -8.72 8.55 6.53
C ALA A 76 -7.76 7.46 7.03
N VAL A 77 -8.12 6.18 6.87
CA VAL A 77 -7.24 5.07 7.28
C VAL A 77 -6.00 4.96 6.40
N VAL A 78 -6.16 5.21 5.09
CA VAL A 78 -5.03 5.21 4.15
C VAL A 78 -4.08 6.37 4.45
N ASP A 79 -4.63 7.56 4.70
CA ASP A 79 -3.88 8.76 5.05
C ASP A 79 -3.15 8.57 6.39
N ASP A 80 -3.78 7.94 7.39
CA ASP A 80 -3.14 7.57 8.65
C ASP A 80 -1.95 6.63 8.43
N VAL A 81 -2.14 5.56 7.64
CA VAL A 81 -1.05 4.62 7.30
C VAL A 81 0.08 5.32 6.57
N TRP A 82 -0.24 6.21 5.63
CA TRP A 82 0.73 7.02 4.91
C TRP A 82 1.50 7.96 5.82
N SER A 83 0.82 8.62 6.76
CA SER A 83 1.45 9.45 7.76
C SER A 83 2.35 8.63 8.69
N GLU A 84 1.95 7.42 9.08
CA GLU A 84 2.78 6.52 9.90
C GLU A 84 4.01 6.02 9.13
N LEU A 85 3.85 5.73 7.84
CA LEU A 85 4.96 5.35 6.96
C LEU A 85 5.94 6.51 6.83
N ASP A 86 5.48 7.73 6.55
CA ASP A 86 6.33 8.92 6.44
C ASP A 86 7.06 9.21 7.76
N ALA A 87 6.36 9.13 8.89
CA ALA A 87 6.95 9.29 10.22
C ALA A 87 7.96 8.17 10.57
N GLY A 88 7.78 6.97 10.00
CA GLY A 88 8.71 5.85 10.12
C GLY A 88 9.92 5.97 9.17
N VAL A 89 9.76 6.63 8.02
CA VAL A 89 10.87 6.93 7.10
C VAL A 89 11.82 7.96 7.72
N ASP A 90 11.32 8.90 8.52
CA ASP A 90 12.17 9.83 9.30
C ASP A 90 13.08 9.12 10.32
N ALA A 91 12.72 7.92 10.80
CA ALA A 91 13.56 7.14 11.71
C ALA A 91 14.68 6.36 10.98
N LEU A 92 14.56 6.13 9.66
CA LEU A 92 15.56 5.45 8.83
C LEU A 92 16.33 6.41 7.89
N ALA A 93 15.79 7.61 7.63
CA ALA A 93 16.47 8.68 6.90
C ALA A 93 17.55 9.41 7.74
N GLY A 94 17.84 8.93 8.95
CA GLY A 94 18.92 9.40 9.81
C GLY A 94 20.31 8.81 9.53
N THR A 95 20.54 8.09 8.43
CA THR A 95 21.89 7.68 8.01
C THR A 95 22.13 7.83 6.50
N SER A 96 22.06 9.05 6.00
CA SER A 96 22.90 9.46 4.88
C SER A 96 23.66 10.68 5.35
N GLY A 97 24.94 10.48 5.66
CA GLY A 97 25.84 11.57 6.02
C GLY A 97 25.97 12.53 4.84
N GLU A 98 25.92 13.82 5.14
CA GLU A 98 26.51 14.85 4.31
C GLU A 98 27.80 15.27 5.03
N ASP A 99 28.89 14.61 4.64
CA ASP A 99 30.26 15.13 4.71
C ASP A 99 30.39 16.03 3.48
N ASP A 100 30.54 17.35 3.63
CA ASP A 100 31.30 18.15 2.65
C ASP A 100 31.72 19.52 3.22
N ALA A 101 33.05 19.62 3.41
CA ALA A 101 33.94 20.80 3.42
C ALA A 101 33.92 21.79 4.61
#